data_AF-A0A350YG34-F1
#
_entry.id   AF-A0A350YG34-F1
#
_cell.length_a   1.000
_cell.length_b   1.000
_cell.length_c   1.000
_cell.angle_alpha   90.00
_cell.angle_beta   90.00
_cell.angle_gamma   90.00
#
_symmetry.space_group_name_H-M   'P 1'
#
loop_
_entity.id
_entity.type
_entity.pdbx_description
1 polymer ?
#
loop_
_entity_poly.entity_id
_entity_poly.type
_entity_poly.pdbx_seq_one_letter_code
_entity_poly.pdbx_strand_id
1 'polypeptide(L)'
;MVDYEKDIKPNKLSNQKDFLQTAMDRKLLEIERFFVTPIESFLERGKKECRQRCDYFCLNLGETQFWFEPHLNQTFRFYSANAPIIRFPEIYDGWYDNKYQLSQIKNLASERLKKCLGKVCEDVRIWTYSESEFSRRNLEREKERGYFTPEEFEEEIQALEEEIERRGEEITDSGISYLLSNGEEIIYCCNLYDGNLCDRLLFVQDLHQDYIHSCFSLGQDKYIIPPKKFKFSGK
;
A
#
# COMPACT_ATOMS: atom_id res chain seq x y z
N MET A 1 12.56 21.48 6.27
CA MET A 1 12.41 20.38 7.23
C MET A 1 10.91 20.23 7.44
N VAL A 2 10.36 19.04 7.20
CA VAL A 2 8.92 18.81 7.35
C VAL A 2 8.61 18.59 8.82
N ASP A 3 7.51 19.16 9.28
CA ASP A 3 7.05 19.07 10.66
C ASP A 3 6.06 17.90 10.78
N TYR A 4 6.41 16.88 11.57
CA TYR A 4 5.57 15.68 11.71
C TYR A 4 4.17 15.99 12.25
N GLU A 5 4.08 16.84 13.29
CA GLU A 5 2.81 17.13 13.96
C GLU A 5 1.90 17.99 13.09
N LYS A 6 2.49 18.85 12.26
CA LYS A 6 1.74 19.74 11.39
C LYS A 6 1.41 19.13 10.03
N ASP A 7 2.38 18.45 9.41
CA ASP A 7 2.32 18.08 7.99
C ASP A 7 1.96 16.60 7.78
N ILE A 8 2.25 15.73 8.75
CA ILE A 8 2.06 14.27 8.62
C ILE A 8 0.86 13.80 9.43
N LYS A 9 0.82 14.09 10.73
CA LYS A 9 -0.19 13.57 11.65
C LYS A 9 -1.63 13.89 11.22
N PRO A 10 -1.99 15.12 10.83
CA PRO A 10 -3.36 15.43 10.40
C PRO A 10 -3.74 14.72 9.08
N ASN A 11 -2.73 14.40 8.26
CA ASN A 11 -2.88 13.82 6.93
C ASN A 11 -2.75 12.29 6.90
N LYS A 12 -2.58 11.65 8.06
CA LYS A 12 -2.70 10.19 8.21
C LYS A 12 -4.07 9.73 7.72
N LEU A 13 -4.11 8.57 7.07
CA LEU A 13 -5.35 8.01 6.52
C LEU A 13 -6.41 7.82 7.61
N SER A 14 -5.99 7.32 8.77
CA SER A 14 -6.82 7.12 9.96
C SER A 14 -7.48 8.40 10.49
N ASN A 15 -6.90 9.58 10.22
CA ASN A 15 -7.45 10.89 10.59
C ASN A 15 -8.29 11.53 9.48
N GLN A 16 -8.35 10.90 8.30
CA GLN A 16 -9.03 11.41 7.11
C GLN A 16 -10.20 10.52 6.67
N LYS A 17 -10.69 9.63 7.54
CA LYS A 17 -11.71 8.61 7.23
C LYS A 17 -12.94 9.18 6.52
N ASP A 18 -13.54 10.24 7.06
CA ASP A 18 -14.74 10.87 6.50
C ASP A 18 -14.52 11.33 5.05
N PHE A 19 -13.35 11.92 4.77
CA PHE A 19 -13.00 12.33 3.42
C PHE A 19 -12.73 11.12 2.52
N LEU A 20 -11.98 10.14 2.99
CA LEU A 20 -11.65 8.93 2.21
C LEU A 20 -12.93 8.19 1.80
N GLN A 21 -13.89 8.08 2.71
CA GLN A 21 -15.20 7.46 2.52
C GLN A 21 -16.00 8.12 1.38
N THR A 22 -15.74 9.39 1.06
CA THR A 22 -16.43 10.07 -0.05
C THR A 22 -16.18 9.42 -1.41
N ALA A 23 -15.15 8.58 -1.58
CA ALA A 23 -14.91 7.82 -2.81
C ALA A 23 -15.93 6.70 -3.05
N MET A 24 -16.59 6.20 -2.01
CA MET A 24 -17.58 5.13 -2.15
C MET A 24 -18.76 5.59 -3.02
N ASP A 25 -19.36 4.63 -3.71
CA ASP A 25 -20.44 4.80 -4.69
C ASP A 25 -20.08 5.66 -5.91
N ARG A 26 -18.80 6.01 -6.09
CA ARG A 26 -18.32 6.77 -7.25
C ARG A 26 -17.50 5.90 -8.18
N LYS A 27 -17.55 6.20 -9.48
CA LYS A 27 -16.70 5.52 -10.47
C LYS A 27 -15.28 6.04 -10.42
N LEU A 28 -14.31 5.13 -10.38
CA LEU A 28 -12.89 5.43 -10.61
C LEU A 28 -12.70 5.80 -12.08
N LEU A 29 -12.31 7.03 -12.36
CA LEU A 29 -12.12 7.56 -13.71
C LEU A 29 -10.70 7.41 -14.21
N GLU A 30 -9.71 7.67 -13.34
CA GLU A 30 -8.31 7.66 -13.70
C GLU A 30 -7.44 7.37 -12.48
N ILE A 31 -6.29 6.76 -12.72
CA ILE A 31 -5.18 6.71 -11.77
C ILE A 31 -4.00 7.42 -12.43
N GLU A 32 -3.45 8.43 -11.77
CA GLU A 32 -2.26 9.14 -12.21
C GLU A 32 -1.11 8.83 -11.28
N ARG A 33 0.08 8.59 -11.84
CA ARG A 33 1.31 8.43 -11.07
C ARG A 33 2.36 9.42 -11.54
N PHE A 34 3.07 9.98 -10.56
CA PHE A 34 4.09 11.00 -10.74
C PHE A 34 5.44 10.39 -10.40
N PHE A 35 6.28 10.14 -11.40
CA PHE A 35 7.53 9.42 -11.17
C PHE A 35 8.75 10.33 -11.21
N VAL A 36 9.69 10.06 -10.31
CA VAL A 36 11.02 10.67 -10.37
C VAL A 36 11.77 10.22 -11.63
N THR A 37 11.62 8.94 -11.99
CA THR A 37 12.34 8.32 -13.11
C THR A 37 11.41 8.17 -14.32
N PRO A 38 11.76 8.73 -15.49
CA PRO A 38 10.98 8.57 -16.71
C PRO A 38 10.96 7.11 -17.18
N ILE A 39 9.95 6.77 -17.98
CA ILE A 39 9.73 5.42 -18.53
C ILE A 39 11.00 4.84 -19.14
N GLU A 40 11.72 5.61 -19.95
CA GLU A 40 12.88 5.16 -20.71
C GLU A 40 13.98 4.65 -19.77
N SER A 41 14.30 5.43 -18.73
CA SER A 41 15.29 5.06 -17.72
C SER A 41 14.85 3.85 -16.89
N PHE A 42 13.57 3.72 -16.57
CA PHE A 42 13.07 2.53 -15.89
C PHE A 42 13.22 1.29 -16.76
N LEU A 43 12.84 1.36 -18.04
CA LEU A 43 12.95 0.22 -18.96
C LEU A 43 14.39 -0.23 -19.16
N GLU A 44 15.35 0.70 -19.13
CA GLU A 44 16.76 0.38 -19.17
C GLU A 44 17.24 -0.36 -17.91
N ARG A 45 16.81 0.08 -16.72
CA ARG A 45 17.11 -0.61 -15.44
C ARG A 45 16.40 -1.95 -15.33
N GLY A 46 15.11 -2.01 -15.67
CA GLY A 46 14.29 -3.20 -15.61
C GLY A 46 14.80 -4.35 -16.48
N LYS A 47 15.46 -4.04 -17.62
CA LYS A 47 16.20 -5.04 -18.42
C LYS A 47 17.34 -5.70 -17.66
N LYS A 48 18.01 -4.97 -16.76
CA LYS A 48 19.11 -5.49 -15.92
C LYS A 48 18.58 -6.31 -14.74
N GLU A 49 17.37 -5.99 -14.26
CA GLU A 49 16.75 -6.60 -13.08
C GLU A 49 15.63 -7.61 -13.41
N CYS A 50 15.48 -8.01 -14.68
CA CYS A 50 14.46 -8.98 -15.14
C CYS A 50 12.99 -8.61 -14.77
N ARG A 51 12.65 -7.32 -14.66
CA ARG A 51 11.28 -6.87 -14.37
C ARG A 51 10.39 -6.96 -15.61
N GLN A 52 9.09 -7.28 -15.44
CA GLN A 52 8.16 -7.24 -16.56
C GLN A 52 7.82 -5.79 -16.91
N ARG A 53 7.55 -5.52 -18.20
CA ARG A 53 7.22 -4.16 -18.67
C ARG A 53 5.95 -3.61 -18.02
N CYS A 54 4.97 -4.46 -17.74
CA CYS A 54 3.71 -4.08 -17.10
C CYS A 54 3.86 -3.68 -15.62
N ASP A 55 5.03 -3.92 -15.03
CA ASP A 55 5.29 -3.62 -13.62
C ASP A 55 5.64 -2.14 -13.38
N TYR A 56 5.91 -1.37 -14.43
CA TYR A 56 6.31 0.04 -14.30
C TYR A 56 5.33 0.86 -13.46
N PHE A 57 4.04 0.78 -13.82
CA PHE A 57 3.00 1.54 -13.15
C PHE A 57 2.81 1.09 -11.69
N CYS A 58 3.13 -0.17 -11.39
CA CYS A 58 2.95 -0.78 -10.08
C CYS A 58 4.14 -0.61 -9.13
N LEU A 59 5.38 -0.59 -9.65
CA LEU A 59 6.60 -0.76 -8.85
C LEU A 59 7.51 0.47 -8.76
N ASN A 60 7.18 1.55 -9.45
CA ASN A 60 8.02 2.76 -9.42
C ASN A 60 7.58 3.70 -8.30
N LEU A 61 8.52 4.48 -7.74
CA LEU A 61 8.31 5.35 -6.59
C LEU A 61 7.70 6.68 -7.03
N GLY A 62 6.61 7.11 -6.39
CA GLY A 62 5.93 8.34 -6.81
C GLY A 62 4.52 8.56 -6.27
N GLU A 63 4.12 9.82 -6.13
CA GLU A 63 2.77 10.20 -5.74
C GLU A 63 1.74 9.55 -6.67
N THR A 64 0.61 9.18 -6.08
CA THR A 64 -0.50 8.55 -6.80
C THR A 64 -1.77 9.33 -6.56
N GLN A 65 -2.48 9.65 -7.63
CA GLN A 65 -3.77 10.34 -7.60
C GLN A 65 -4.86 9.46 -8.17
N PHE A 66 -5.92 9.26 -7.38
CA PHE A 66 -7.13 8.58 -7.82
C PHE A 66 -8.19 9.63 -8.12
N TRP A 67 -8.77 9.55 -9.32
CA TRP A 67 -9.85 10.43 -9.76
C TRP A 67 -11.16 9.68 -9.78
N PHE A 68 -12.17 10.22 -9.11
CA PHE A 68 -13.52 9.65 -9.03
C PHE A 68 -14.57 10.65 -9.53
N GLU A 69 -15.68 10.13 -10.06
CA GLU A 69 -16.81 10.97 -10.47
C GLU A 69 -17.42 11.77 -9.29
N PRO A 70 -18.04 12.94 -9.56
CA PRO A 70 -17.86 13.75 -10.75
C PRO A 70 -16.51 14.48 -10.74
N HIS A 71 -16.02 14.92 -9.57
CA HIS A 71 -14.83 15.75 -9.42
C HIS A 71 -14.07 15.47 -8.12
N LEU A 72 -14.04 14.21 -7.66
CA LEU A 72 -13.31 13.85 -6.45
C LEU A 72 -11.90 13.40 -6.81
N ASN A 73 -10.91 13.96 -6.10
CA ASN A 73 -9.51 13.56 -6.21
C ASN A 73 -9.02 13.10 -4.85
N GLN A 74 -8.28 11.99 -4.81
CA GLN A 74 -7.57 11.53 -3.63
C GLN A 74 -6.10 11.32 -4.00
N THR A 75 -5.25 12.23 -3.52
CA THR A 75 -3.80 12.20 -3.72
C THR A 75 -3.13 11.54 -2.52
N PHE A 76 -2.22 10.61 -2.78
CA PHE A 76 -1.42 9.94 -1.77
C PHE A 76 0.06 10.02 -2.08
N ARG A 77 0.85 10.07 -1.00
CA ARG A 77 2.30 10.05 -1.07
C ARG A 77 2.86 9.21 0.06
N PHE A 78 3.91 8.47 -0.26
CA PHE A 78 4.79 7.91 0.75
C PHE A 78 5.72 8.98 1.32
N TYR A 79 5.66 9.14 2.64
CA TYR A 79 6.57 10.01 3.36
C TYR A 79 7.81 9.21 3.80
N SER A 80 9.02 9.74 3.65
CA SER A 80 10.26 9.00 3.99
C SER A 80 10.45 8.83 5.50
N ALA A 81 11.33 7.91 5.91
CA ALA A 81 11.66 7.54 7.30
C ALA A 81 10.52 6.87 8.08
N ASN A 82 10.26 5.59 7.78
CA ASN A 82 9.25 4.74 8.45
C ASN A 82 7.81 5.30 8.41
N ALA A 83 7.55 6.29 7.54
CA ALA A 83 6.36 7.09 7.65
C ALA A 83 5.16 6.55 6.84
N PRO A 84 3.94 6.82 7.32
CA PRO A 84 2.70 6.34 6.71
C PRO A 84 2.51 6.89 5.29
N ILE A 85 1.65 6.21 4.53
CA ILE A 85 0.97 6.84 3.40
C ILE A 85 0.11 7.96 3.97
N ILE A 86 0.31 9.18 3.46
CA ILE A 86 -0.52 10.33 3.83
C ILE A 86 -1.35 10.78 2.64
N ARG A 87 -2.54 11.32 2.95
CA ARG A 87 -3.42 11.94 1.97
C ARG A 87 -3.11 13.43 1.87
N PHE A 88 -2.92 13.92 0.65
CA PHE A 88 -2.79 15.36 0.42
C PHE A 88 -4.17 15.99 0.19
N PRO A 89 -4.44 17.17 0.79
CA PRO A 89 -5.72 17.85 0.62
C PRO A 89 -5.96 18.33 -0.82
N GLU A 90 -4.88 18.60 -1.55
CA GLU A 90 -4.89 19.25 -2.85
C GLU A 90 -4.60 18.27 -3.99
N ILE A 91 -4.99 18.67 -5.20
CA ILE A 91 -4.54 18.01 -6.43
C ILE A 91 -3.04 18.23 -6.51
N TYR A 92 -2.27 17.14 -6.62
CA TYR A 92 -0.83 17.27 -6.83
C TYR A 92 -0.57 17.86 -8.22
N ASP A 93 0.03 19.04 -8.25
CA ASP A 93 0.54 19.72 -9.45
C ASP A 93 2.08 19.71 -9.47
N GLY A 94 2.68 18.91 -8.59
CA GLY A 94 4.03 19.11 -8.10
C GLY A 94 5.17 18.69 -9.04
N TRP A 95 6.37 18.72 -8.45
CA TRP A 95 7.68 18.92 -9.09
C TRP A 95 8.22 17.78 -9.96
N TYR A 96 7.48 16.70 -10.13
CA TYR A 96 7.90 15.61 -10.99
C TYR A 96 7.36 15.82 -12.40
N ASP A 97 8.28 16.00 -13.35
CA ASP A 97 7.95 16.25 -14.76
C ASP A 97 7.26 15.05 -15.44
N ASN A 98 7.30 13.87 -14.83
CA ASN A 98 6.85 12.61 -15.44
C ASN A 98 5.52 12.14 -14.84
N LYS A 99 4.43 12.77 -15.29
CA LYS A 99 3.06 12.37 -15.00
C LYS A 99 2.59 11.32 -16.00
N TYR A 100 2.06 10.19 -15.51
CA TYR A 100 1.50 9.13 -16.35
C TYR A 100 0.09 8.76 -15.93
N GLN A 101 -0.80 8.72 -16.90
CA GLN A 101 -2.20 8.30 -16.73
C GLN A 101 -2.33 6.82 -17.07
N LEU A 102 -3.06 6.06 -16.24
CA LEU A 102 -3.28 4.63 -16.46
C LEU A 102 -3.98 4.36 -17.79
N SER A 103 -4.93 5.22 -18.18
CA SER A 103 -5.66 5.08 -19.45
C SER A 103 -4.75 5.26 -20.69
N GLN A 104 -3.70 6.07 -20.58
CA GLN A 104 -2.81 6.42 -21.69
C GLN A 104 -1.55 5.56 -21.73
N ILE A 105 -1.18 4.95 -20.61
CA ILE A 105 0.04 4.16 -20.53
C ILE A 105 -0.16 2.83 -21.27
N LYS A 106 0.63 2.61 -22.34
CA LYS A 106 0.44 1.53 -23.32
C LYS A 106 0.58 0.13 -22.68
N ASN A 107 1.70 -0.54 -22.89
CA ASN A 107 1.94 -1.90 -22.41
C ASN A 107 2.73 -1.90 -21.07
N LEU A 108 2.66 -0.79 -20.33
CA LEU A 108 3.40 -0.55 -19.09
C LEU A 108 2.52 -0.58 -17.84
N ALA A 109 1.26 -0.98 -18.01
CA ALA A 109 0.33 -1.35 -16.96
C ALA A 109 -0.42 -2.61 -17.41
N SER A 110 -0.86 -3.42 -16.45
CA SER A 110 -1.61 -4.64 -16.76
C SER A 110 -3.02 -4.31 -17.28
N GLU A 111 -3.55 -5.14 -18.19
CA GLU A 111 -4.94 -5.01 -18.65
C GLU A 111 -5.94 -5.22 -17.51
N ARG A 112 -5.58 -6.02 -16.50
CA ARG A 112 -6.36 -6.17 -15.25
C ARG A 112 -6.52 -4.81 -14.54
N LEU A 113 -5.43 -4.05 -14.42
CA LEU A 113 -5.44 -2.73 -13.77
C LEU A 113 -6.26 -1.73 -14.59
N LYS A 114 -6.10 -1.69 -15.91
CA LYS A 114 -6.91 -0.80 -16.77
C LYS A 114 -8.40 -1.09 -16.71
N LYS A 115 -8.80 -2.35 -16.58
CA LYS A 115 -10.22 -2.76 -16.44
C LYS A 115 -10.90 -2.29 -15.15
N CYS A 116 -10.12 -1.75 -14.20
CA CYS A 116 -10.63 -1.14 -12.99
C CYS A 116 -11.15 0.29 -13.21
N LEU A 117 -10.73 0.95 -14.31
CA LEU A 117 -11.31 2.23 -14.70
C LEU A 117 -12.79 2.05 -15.08
N GLY A 118 -13.60 3.05 -14.73
CA GLY A 118 -15.06 3.06 -14.87
C GLY A 118 -15.80 2.18 -13.87
N LYS A 119 -15.11 1.54 -12.91
CA LYS A 119 -15.76 0.72 -11.86
C LYS A 119 -16.11 1.55 -10.65
N VAL A 120 -17.24 1.21 -10.03
CA VAL A 120 -17.71 1.89 -8.82
C VAL A 120 -16.86 1.41 -7.64
N CYS A 121 -16.41 2.33 -6.81
CA CYS A 121 -15.79 2.01 -5.53
C CYS A 121 -16.89 1.60 -4.53
N GLU A 122 -16.84 0.35 -4.09
CA GLU A 122 -17.81 -0.23 -3.14
C GLU A 122 -17.34 -0.10 -1.69
N ASP A 123 -16.02 -0.07 -1.47
CA ASP A 123 -15.43 0.06 -0.15
C ASP A 123 -14.07 0.74 -0.24
N VAL A 124 -13.71 1.43 0.82
CA VAL A 124 -12.39 2.04 1.02
C VAL A 124 -11.80 1.43 2.28
N ARG A 125 -10.57 0.95 2.21
CA ARG A 125 -9.93 0.31 3.36
C ARG A 125 -8.58 0.92 3.68
N ILE A 126 -8.33 1.08 4.97
CA ILE A 126 -7.06 1.54 5.51
C ILE A 126 -6.30 0.33 6.03
N TRP A 127 -5.06 0.19 5.59
CA TRP A 127 -4.18 -0.91 5.93
C TRP A 127 -3.08 -0.40 6.85
N THR A 128 -2.89 -1.08 7.96
CA THR A 128 -1.81 -0.75 8.89
C THR A 128 -0.76 -1.86 8.95
N TYR A 129 0.48 -1.42 9.12
CA TYR A 129 1.65 -2.27 9.32
C TYR A 129 2.09 -2.22 10.79
N SER A 130 2.71 -3.30 11.25
CA SER A 130 3.40 -3.39 12.53
C SER A 130 4.70 -4.19 12.33
N GLU A 131 5.82 -3.62 12.76
CA GLU A 131 7.10 -4.34 12.77
C GLU A 131 7.07 -5.52 13.74
N SER A 132 6.38 -5.39 14.87
CA SER A 132 6.33 -6.45 15.87
C SER A 132 5.48 -7.63 15.42
N GLU A 133 4.38 -7.40 14.69
CA GLU A 133 3.59 -8.45 14.04
C GLU A 133 4.43 -9.22 13.04
N PHE A 134 5.27 -8.52 12.28
CA PHE A 134 6.21 -9.17 11.38
C PHE A 134 7.22 -10.04 12.15
N SER A 135 7.88 -9.49 13.17
CA SER A 135 8.83 -10.23 14.01
C SER A 135 8.20 -11.46 14.64
N ARG A 136 6.99 -11.32 15.20
CA ARG A 136 6.22 -12.42 15.81
C ARG A 136 5.96 -13.55 14.80
N ARG A 137 5.46 -13.23 13.61
CA ARG A 137 5.22 -14.23 12.56
C ARG A 137 6.51 -14.87 12.02
N ASN A 138 7.62 -14.13 12.03
CA ASN A 138 8.91 -14.71 11.66
C ASN A 138 9.37 -15.75 12.69
N LEU A 139 9.28 -15.42 13.99
CA LEU A 139 9.57 -16.36 15.08
C LEU A 139 8.70 -17.62 15.00
N GLU A 140 7.40 -17.48 14.70
CA GLU A 140 6.48 -18.61 14.52
C GLU A 140 6.94 -19.55 13.39
N ARG A 141 7.43 -19.01 12.27
CA ARG A 141 7.95 -19.81 11.15
C ARG A 141 9.24 -20.51 11.50
N GLU A 142 10.12 -19.83 12.22
CA GLU A 142 11.38 -20.39 12.65
C GLU A 142 11.14 -21.56 13.62
N LYS A 143 10.15 -21.43 14.51
CA LYS A 143 9.64 -22.53 15.33
C LYS A 143 9.09 -23.67 14.47
N GLU A 144 8.22 -23.40 13.50
CA GLU A 144 7.68 -24.42 12.59
C GLU A 144 8.76 -25.16 11.79
N ARG A 145 9.87 -24.48 11.49
CA ARG A 145 11.04 -25.04 10.80
C ARG A 145 12.01 -25.77 11.73
N GLY A 146 11.76 -25.75 13.05
CA GLY A 146 12.57 -26.43 14.05
C GLY A 146 13.86 -25.69 14.42
N TYR A 147 13.92 -24.37 14.21
CA TYR A 147 15.05 -23.54 14.66
C TYR A 147 15.03 -23.24 16.16
N PHE A 148 13.88 -23.40 16.81
CA PHE A 148 13.69 -23.19 18.24
C PHE A 148 13.12 -24.44 18.90
N THR A 149 13.59 -24.72 20.12
CA THR A 149 12.82 -25.49 21.10
C THR A 149 11.58 -24.70 21.55
N PRO A 150 10.57 -25.36 22.15
CA PRO A 150 9.43 -24.64 22.72
C PRO A 150 9.85 -23.58 23.74
N GLU A 151 10.85 -23.87 24.58
CA GLU A 151 11.37 -22.95 25.59
C GLU A 151 12.06 -21.74 24.95
N GLU A 152 12.97 -21.93 23.99
CA GLU A 152 13.65 -20.83 23.29
C GLU A 152 12.66 -19.92 22.55
N PHE A 153 11.60 -20.49 21.96
CA PHE A 153 10.56 -19.70 21.32
C PHE A 153 9.79 -18.82 22.33
N GLU A 154 9.49 -19.36 23.51
CA GLU A 154 8.80 -18.60 24.57
C GLU A 154 9.65 -17.42 25.05
N GLU A 155 10.97 -17.63 25.21
CA GLU A 155 11.94 -16.59 25.57
C GLU A 155 12.00 -15.47 24.52
N GLU A 156 12.06 -15.81 23.23
CA GLU A 156 12.08 -14.83 22.14
C GLU A 156 10.76 -14.04 22.03
N ILE A 157 9.61 -14.70 22.22
CA ILE A 157 8.31 -14.01 22.26
C ILE A 157 8.24 -13.06 23.44
N GLN A 158 8.69 -13.47 24.63
CA GLN A 158 8.70 -12.62 25.81
C GLN A 158 9.63 -11.42 25.60
N ALA A 159 10.83 -11.62 25.05
CA ALA A 159 11.76 -10.53 24.74
C ALA A 159 11.16 -9.52 23.75
N LEU A 160 10.44 -10.00 22.73
CA LEU A 160 9.71 -9.14 21.79
C LEU A 160 8.62 -8.32 22.50
N GLU A 161 7.85 -8.94 23.40
CA GLU A 161 6.79 -8.25 24.16
C GLU A 161 7.36 -7.21 25.13
N GLU A 162 8.45 -7.51 25.83
CA GLU A 162 9.18 -6.55 26.67
C GLU A 162 9.73 -5.38 25.84
N GLU A 163 10.21 -5.64 24.62
CA GLU A 163 10.66 -4.59 23.72
C GLU A 163 9.51 -3.67 23.29
N ILE A 164 8.36 -4.25 22.89
CA ILE A 164 7.14 -3.49 22.54
C ILE A 164 6.68 -2.64 23.72
N GLU A 165 6.65 -3.20 24.94
CA GLU A 165 6.24 -2.46 26.13
C GLU A 165 7.18 -1.28 26.41
N ARG A 166 8.49 -1.49 26.25
CA ARG A 166 9.51 -0.46 26.49
C ARG A 166 9.47 0.67 25.46
N ARG A 167 9.29 0.35 24.17
CA ARG A 167 9.39 1.32 23.06
C ARG A 167 8.03 1.84 22.56
N GLY A 168 6.95 1.15 22.88
CA GLY A 168 5.64 1.30 22.26
C GLY A 168 5.53 0.55 20.93
N GLU A 169 4.30 0.24 20.53
CA GLU A 169 4.04 -0.37 19.22
C GLU A 169 4.03 0.69 18.11
N GLU A 170 4.87 0.52 17.08
CA GLU A 170 4.89 1.40 15.92
C GLU A 170 3.93 0.89 14.84
N ILE A 171 2.64 1.25 14.98
CA ILE A 171 1.62 1.00 13.97
C ILE A 171 1.55 2.18 13.01
N THR A 172 1.72 1.91 11.71
CA THR A 172 1.67 2.96 10.69
C THR A 172 0.59 2.68 9.65
N ASP A 173 -0.06 3.75 9.17
CA ASP A 173 -0.99 3.70 8.04
C ASP A 173 -0.18 3.46 6.76
N SER A 174 -0.01 2.21 6.36
CA SER A 174 0.92 1.83 5.29
C SER A 174 0.24 1.59 3.96
N GLY A 175 -1.09 1.65 3.90
CA GLY A 175 -1.79 1.59 2.63
C GLY A 175 -3.25 1.99 2.67
N ILE A 176 -3.76 2.28 1.49
CA ILE A 176 -5.18 2.49 1.21
C ILE A 176 -5.58 1.62 0.02
N SER A 177 -6.71 0.94 0.12
CA SER A 177 -7.29 0.22 -1.01
C SER A 177 -8.70 0.65 -1.34
N TYR A 178 -9.07 0.43 -2.59
CA TYR A 178 -10.42 0.61 -3.12
C TYR A 178 -10.90 -0.73 -3.63
N LEU A 179 -11.95 -1.26 -3.01
CA LEU A 179 -12.71 -2.40 -3.54
C LEU A 179 -13.64 -1.88 -4.62
N LEU A 180 -13.57 -2.48 -5.80
CA LEU A 180 -14.31 -2.03 -6.98
C LEU A 180 -15.39 -3.05 -7.37
N SER A 181 -16.43 -2.57 -8.04
CA SER A 181 -17.63 -3.33 -8.41
C SER A 181 -17.41 -4.49 -9.40
N ASN A 182 -16.19 -4.70 -9.86
CA ASN A 182 -15.78 -5.88 -10.61
C ASN A 182 -15.10 -6.95 -9.72
N GLY A 183 -15.10 -6.77 -8.40
CA GLY A 183 -14.45 -7.63 -7.42
C GLY A 183 -12.95 -7.43 -7.31
N GLU A 184 -12.37 -6.49 -8.06
CA GLU A 184 -10.95 -6.15 -7.96
C GLU A 184 -10.72 -5.19 -6.80
N GLU A 185 -9.59 -5.31 -6.12
CA GLU A 185 -9.20 -4.41 -5.04
C GLU A 185 -7.79 -3.90 -5.30
N ILE A 186 -7.69 -2.61 -5.62
CA ILE A 186 -6.41 -1.94 -5.87
C ILE A 186 -5.95 -1.32 -4.57
N ILE A 187 -4.71 -1.57 -4.19
CA ILE A 187 -4.06 -0.97 -3.02
C ILE A 187 -2.89 -0.09 -3.45
N TYR A 188 -2.85 1.13 -2.93
CA TYR A 188 -1.65 1.95 -2.86
C TYR A 188 -1.03 1.77 -1.47
N CYS A 189 0.20 1.27 -1.40
CA CYS A 189 0.86 0.98 -0.14
C CYS A 189 2.35 1.31 -0.20
N CYS A 190 2.91 1.73 0.93
CA CYS A 190 4.34 1.63 1.17
C CYS A 190 4.59 0.26 1.78
N ASN A 191 5.27 -0.61 1.06
CA ASN A 191 5.51 -1.96 1.54
C ASN A 191 7.01 -2.22 1.54
N LEU A 192 7.51 -2.55 2.74
CA LEU A 192 8.83 -3.10 3.03
C LEU A 192 8.96 -4.55 2.51
N TYR A 193 8.35 -4.84 1.36
CA TYR A 193 8.12 -6.17 0.77
C TYR A 193 9.44 -6.95 0.57
N ASP A 194 10.55 -6.25 0.52
CA ASP A 194 11.90 -6.75 0.20
C ASP A 194 13.01 -5.93 0.89
N GLY A 195 12.67 -5.22 1.98
CA GLY A 195 13.61 -4.30 2.65
C GLY A 195 13.91 -3.01 1.86
N ASN A 196 13.27 -2.78 0.70
CA ASN A 196 13.35 -1.50 0.00
C ASN A 196 12.18 -0.60 0.40
N LEU A 197 12.50 0.62 0.82
CA LEU A 197 11.53 1.69 1.07
C LEU A 197 10.97 2.18 -0.27
N CYS A 198 9.87 1.59 -0.73
CA CYS A 198 9.14 2.08 -1.89
C CYS A 198 7.62 1.94 -1.73
N ASP A 199 6.92 2.89 -2.35
CA ASP A 199 5.48 2.83 -2.55
C ASP A 199 5.15 2.07 -3.84
N ARG A 200 4.01 1.39 -3.80
CA ARG A 200 3.55 0.49 -4.84
C ARG A 200 2.06 0.62 -5.04
N LEU A 201 1.63 0.40 -6.27
CA LEU A 201 0.23 0.21 -6.64
C LEU A 201 0.04 -1.24 -7.05
N LEU A 202 -0.67 -2.01 -6.26
CA LEU A 202 -0.83 -3.46 -6.43
C LEU A 202 -2.30 -3.85 -6.38
N PHE A 203 -2.58 -5.11 -6.67
CA PHE A 203 -3.80 -5.72 -6.21
C PHE A 203 -3.61 -6.28 -4.80
N VAL A 204 -4.65 -6.25 -3.97
CA VAL A 204 -4.58 -6.79 -2.60
C VAL A 204 -4.21 -8.27 -2.57
N GLN A 205 -4.54 -9.05 -3.61
CA GLN A 205 -4.14 -10.46 -3.70
C GLN A 205 -2.63 -10.64 -3.93
N ASP A 206 -1.96 -9.62 -4.46
CA ASP A 206 -0.52 -9.61 -4.71
C ASP A 206 0.27 -9.00 -3.52
N LEU A 207 -0.43 -8.57 -2.47
CA LEU A 207 0.16 -7.96 -1.28
C LEU A 207 0.76 -9.03 -0.36
N HIS A 208 1.97 -8.78 0.15
CA HIS A 208 2.58 -9.65 1.16
C HIS A 208 1.91 -9.41 2.50
N GLN A 209 1.08 -10.36 2.91
CA GLN A 209 0.22 -10.20 4.09
C GLN A 209 0.93 -10.36 5.42
N ASP A 210 2.18 -10.82 5.41
CA ASP A 210 2.97 -11.12 6.61
C ASP A 210 3.26 -9.86 7.44
N TYR A 211 3.14 -8.71 6.79
CA TYR A 211 3.45 -7.39 7.30
C TYR A 211 2.19 -6.62 7.77
N ILE A 212 0.99 -7.17 7.51
CA ILE A 212 -0.26 -6.47 7.80
C ILE A 212 -0.66 -6.71 9.26
N HIS A 213 -0.74 -5.62 10.02
CA HIS A 213 -1.29 -5.60 11.37
C HIS A 213 -2.82 -5.64 11.34
N SER A 214 -3.43 -4.70 10.59
CA SER A 214 -4.87 -4.60 10.52
C SER A 214 -5.36 -4.04 9.19
N CYS A 215 -6.63 -4.30 8.89
CA CYS A 215 -7.36 -3.71 7.77
C CYS A 215 -8.69 -3.18 8.31
N PHE A 216 -8.95 -1.88 8.15
CA PHE A 216 -10.19 -1.25 8.57
C PHE A 216 -11.02 -0.88 7.33
N SER A 217 -12.24 -1.41 7.24
CA SER A 217 -13.20 -1.08 6.18
C SER A 217 -14.01 0.14 6.57
N LEU A 218 -13.98 1.18 5.74
CA LEU A 218 -14.80 2.39 5.93
C LEU A 218 -16.27 2.12 5.60
N GLY A 219 -16.56 1.27 4.61
CA GLY A 219 -17.93 0.91 4.25
C GLY A 219 -18.63 0.07 5.31
N GLN A 220 -17.88 -0.76 6.05
CA GLN A 220 -18.42 -1.61 7.12
C GLN A 220 -18.19 -1.06 8.54
N ASP A 221 -17.45 0.05 8.66
CA ASP A 221 -17.03 0.67 9.92
C ASP A 221 -16.46 -0.33 10.94
N LYS A 222 -15.60 -1.24 10.46
CA LYS A 222 -14.99 -2.27 11.32
C LYS A 222 -13.67 -2.78 10.78
N TYR A 223 -12.89 -3.37 11.68
CA TYR A 223 -11.75 -4.18 11.30
C TYR A 223 -12.21 -5.46 10.61
N ILE A 224 -11.54 -5.78 9.51
CA ILE A 224 -11.77 -7.00 8.73
C ILE A 224 -10.49 -7.82 8.68
N ILE A 225 -10.65 -9.14 8.61
CA ILE A 225 -9.52 -10.05 8.42
C ILE A 225 -9.00 -9.83 6.99
N PRO A 226 -7.70 -9.53 6.79
CA PRO A 226 -7.11 -9.51 5.47
C PRO A 226 -7.43 -10.81 4.71
N PRO A 227 -7.83 -10.75 3.43
CA PRO A 227 -8.18 -11.97 2.69
C PRO A 227 -6.95 -12.86 2.56
N LYS A 228 -6.85 -13.92 3.37
CA LYS A 228 -5.69 -14.85 3.38
C LYS A 228 -5.33 -15.26 1.94
N LYS A 229 -4.02 -15.21 1.61
CA LYS A 229 -3.44 -15.64 0.30
C LYS A 229 -4.31 -16.68 -0.40
N PHE A 230 -4.82 -16.36 -1.59
CA PHE A 230 -4.97 -17.41 -2.59
C PHE A 230 -3.57 -17.97 -2.82
N LYS A 231 -3.37 -19.26 -2.53
CA LYS A 231 -2.12 -19.93 -2.93
C LYS A 231 -1.90 -19.59 -4.40
N PHE A 232 -0.81 -18.92 -4.71
CA PHE A 232 -0.30 -18.90 -6.08
C PHE A 232 -0.16 -20.37 -6.47
N SER A 233 -1.09 -20.87 -7.28
CA SER A 233 -0.88 -22.09 -8.03
C SER A 233 0.17 -21.73 -9.07
N GLY A 234 1.44 -21.83 -8.68
CA GLY A 234 2.54 -21.79 -9.63
C GLY A 234 2.27 -22.84 -10.70
N LYS A 235 2.07 -22.37 -11.92
CA LYS A 235 2.33 -23.11 -13.14
C LYS A 235 3.40 -22.34 -13.91
#